data_AF-A0A1X2IKN2-F1
#
_entry.id   AF-A0A1X2IKN2-F1
#
_cell.length_a   1.000
_cell.length_b   1.000
_cell.length_c   1.000
_cell.angle_alpha   90.00
_cell.angle_beta   90.00
_cell.angle_gamma   90.00
#
_symmetry.space_group_name_H-M   'P 1'
#
loop_
_entity.id
_entity.type
_entity.pdbx_description
1 polymer ?
#
loop_
_entity_poly.entity_id
_entity_poly.type
_entity_poly.pdbx_seq_one_letter_code
_entity_poly.pdbx_strand_id
1 'polypeptide(L)'
;MKNITLLILTLLGLLYITPCYSFDFKNIIFGGNDDKDNSESPMKTKGFGYKVPARLVNEQKISDQGCNTGYLCQDTKKCVSEPKYCPCRLEADIKCQLGEDWYTCIRGDQRCDQMVGEL
;
A
#
# COMPACT_ATOMS: atom_id res chain seq x y z
N MET A 1 12.49 -27.57 47.19
CA MET A 1 11.15 -27.39 46.58
C MET A 1 10.52 -26.04 46.93
N LYS A 2 10.52 -25.59 48.19
CA LYS A 2 9.96 -24.27 48.60
C LYS A 2 10.48 -23.06 47.80
N ASN A 3 11.77 -23.01 47.48
CA ASN A 3 12.37 -21.88 46.75
C ASN A 3 11.91 -21.81 45.28
N ILE A 4 11.60 -22.95 44.67
CA ILE A 4 11.13 -23.02 43.27
C ILE A 4 9.68 -22.52 43.20
N THR A 5 8.84 -22.89 44.17
CA THR A 5 7.46 -22.40 44.25
C THR A 5 7.39 -20.88 44.41
N LEU A 6 8.31 -20.30 45.18
CA LEU A 6 8.42 -18.85 45.39
C LEU A 6 8.87 -18.12 44.12
N LEU A 7 9.75 -18.73 43.34
CA LEU A 7 10.23 -18.21 42.05
C LEU A 7 9.11 -18.22 40.98
N ILE A 8 8.30 -19.28 40.94
CA ILE A 8 7.18 -19.38 39.99
C ILE A 8 6.08 -18.36 40.33
N LEU A 9 5.76 -18.18 41.61
CA LEU A 9 4.76 -17.19 42.05
C LEU A 9 5.17 -15.75 41.75
N THR A 10 6.46 -15.43 41.92
CA THR A 10 6.98 -14.09 41.59
C THR A 10 6.97 -13.83 40.08
N LEU A 11 7.30 -14.83 39.26
CA LEU A 11 7.28 -14.72 37.79
C LEU A 11 5.85 -14.52 37.25
N LEU A 12 4.87 -15.27 37.78
CA LEU A 12 3.46 -15.10 37.40
C LEU A 12 2.92 -13.71 37.80
N GLY A 13 3.34 -13.19 38.95
CA GLY A 13 2.96 -11.84 39.39
C GLY A 13 3.49 -10.74 38.45
N LEU A 14 4.75 -10.84 38.01
CA LEU A 14 5.36 -9.90 37.06
C LEU A 14 4.65 -9.88 35.70
N LEU A 15 4.23 -11.05 35.21
CA LEU A 15 3.47 -11.17 33.96
C LEU A 15 2.08 -10.52 34.03
N TYR A 16 1.44 -10.57 35.20
CA TYR A 16 0.10 -10.01 35.38
C TYR A 16 0.07 -8.47 35.51
N ILE A 17 1.18 -7.87 35.96
CA ILE A 17 1.26 -6.42 36.22
C ILE A 17 1.89 -5.67 35.03
N THR A 18 2.04 -6.29 33.86
CA THR A 18 2.47 -5.57 32.67
C THR A 18 1.22 -5.10 31.91
N PRO A 19 0.65 -3.90 32.20
CA PRO A 19 -0.42 -3.38 31.38
C PRO A 19 0.12 -3.14 29.97
N CYS A 20 -0.74 -3.41 29.00
CA CYS A 20 -0.52 -3.20 27.59
C CYS A 20 -0.04 -1.76 27.34
N TYR A 21 1.27 -1.56 27.21
CA TYR A 21 1.81 -0.38 26.53
C TYR A 21 1.47 -0.55 25.05
N SER A 22 0.24 -0.19 24.67
CA SER A 22 -0.14 -0.03 23.28
C SER A 22 0.59 1.19 22.76
N PHE A 23 1.73 0.97 22.10
CA PHE A 23 2.40 2.00 21.34
C PHE A 23 1.46 2.48 20.24
N ASP A 24 1.11 3.77 20.27
CA ASP A 24 0.27 4.40 19.27
C ASP A 24 1.11 4.70 18.01
N PHE A 25 1.46 3.64 17.29
CA PHE A 25 2.19 3.73 16.02
C PHE A 25 1.44 4.58 14.99
N LYS A 26 0.11 4.71 15.12
CA LYS A 26 -0.70 5.47 14.19
C LYS A 26 -0.38 6.96 14.28
N ASN A 27 -0.28 7.51 15.49
CA ASN A 27 0.06 8.93 15.66
C ASN A 27 1.52 9.25 15.32
N ILE A 28 2.44 8.31 15.53
CA ILE A 28 3.86 8.49 15.19
C ILE A 28 4.10 8.40 13.67
N ILE A 29 3.41 7.49 12.97
CA ILE A 29 3.63 7.28 11.52
C ILE A 29 2.81 8.25 10.67
N PHE A 30 1.59 8.61 11.09
CA PHE A 30 0.67 9.35 10.25
C PHE A 30 0.46 10.81 10.66
N GLY A 31 1.09 11.27 11.75
CA GLY A 31 0.94 12.64 12.23
C GLY A 31 -0.48 12.92 12.69
N GLY A 32 -0.71 12.86 14.01
CA GLY A 32 -1.97 13.28 14.60
C GLY A 32 -2.15 14.80 14.45
N ASN A 33 -2.81 15.23 13.37
CA ASN A 33 -3.18 16.64 13.18
C ASN A 33 -4.49 16.94 13.91
N ASP A 34 -4.39 17.26 15.19
CA ASP A 34 -5.42 18.01 15.92
C ASP A 34 -5.15 19.51 15.79
N ASP A 35 -5.18 20.04 14.56
CA ASP A 35 -5.10 21.48 14.33
C ASP A 35 -6.50 22.01 14.00
N LYS A 36 -7.22 22.39 15.06
CA LYS A 36 -8.09 23.57 14.99
C LYS A 36 -7.14 24.76 14.87
N ASP A 37 -7.01 25.35 13.69
CA ASP A 37 -6.87 26.81 13.59
C ASP A 37 -7.16 27.35 12.19
N ASN A 38 -7.96 28.41 12.19
CA ASN A 38 -8.12 29.32 11.08
C ASN A 38 -6.79 30.03 10.80
N SER A 39 -6.60 30.40 9.54
CA SER A 39 -5.79 31.54 9.03
C SER A 39 -4.66 31.12 8.10
N GLU A 40 -4.83 31.57 6.86
CA GLU A 40 -3.81 32.14 5.97
C GLU A 40 -2.44 31.47 5.89
N SER A 41 -2.28 30.76 4.76
CA SER A 41 -1.04 30.63 3.97
C SER A 41 0.14 29.91 4.63
N PRO A 42 0.44 28.64 4.28
CA PRO A 42 1.67 28.01 4.69
C PRO A 42 2.74 28.14 3.61
N MET A 43 3.77 28.87 4.01
CA MET A 43 5.17 28.76 3.61
C MET A 43 5.51 27.32 3.20
N LYS A 44 5.91 27.14 1.93
CA LYS A 44 6.40 25.88 1.36
C LYS A 44 7.62 25.37 2.12
N THR A 45 7.41 24.46 3.06
CA THR A 45 8.43 23.46 3.41
C THR A 45 8.61 22.57 2.18
N LYS A 46 9.80 22.60 1.57
CA LYS A 46 10.20 21.70 0.48
C LYS A 46 10.27 20.28 1.04
N GLY A 47 9.14 19.56 1.02
CA GLY A 47 9.15 18.10 1.10
C GLY A 47 9.94 17.54 -0.08
N PHE A 48 10.85 16.60 0.21
CA PHE A 48 11.51 15.81 -0.83
C PHE A 48 10.47 14.84 -1.40
N GLY A 49 9.90 15.19 -2.55
CA GLY A 49 8.84 14.43 -3.20
C GLY A 49 8.38 15.13 -4.48
N TYR A 50 8.20 14.37 -5.55
CA TYR A 50 7.74 14.89 -6.84
C TYR A 50 6.34 15.49 -6.65
N LYS A 51 6.11 16.69 -7.20
CA LYS A 51 4.78 17.29 -7.22
C LYS A 51 3.87 16.41 -8.07
N VAL A 52 3.00 15.65 -7.41
CA VAL A 52 1.89 14.97 -8.07
C VAL A 52 0.99 16.07 -8.67
N PRO A 53 0.78 16.11 -10.00
CA PRO A 53 -0.06 17.13 -10.62
C PRO A 53 -1.47 17.06 -10.02
N ALA A 54 -2.08 18.21 -9.75
CA ALA A 54 -3.40 18.33 -9.12
C ALA A 54 -4.53 17.57 -9.85
N ARG A 55 -4.30 17.14 -11.10
CA ARG A 55 -5.21 16.27 -11.85
C ARG A 55 -5.33 14.85 -11.28
N LEU A 56 -4.30 14.34 -10.59
CA LEU A 56 -4.31 12.98 -10.02
C LEU A 56 -4.95 12.91 -8.62
N VAL A 57 -5.16 14.04 -7.95
CA VAL A 57 -5.78 14.09 -6.60
C VAL A 57 -7.31 13.96 -6.68
N ASN A 58 -7.91 14.27 -7.84
CA ASN A 58 -9.36 14.20 -8.01
C ASN A 58 -9.88 12.84 -8.51
N GLU A 59 -8.99 11.86 -8.75
CA GLU A 59 -9.33 10.50 -9.22
C GLU A 59 -9.52 9.49 -8.07
N GLN A 60 -9.53 9.93 -6.81
CA GLN A 60 -9.75 9.04 -5.66
C GLN A 60 -11.23 8.82 -5.30
N LYS A 61 -12.17 9.41 -6.07
CA LYS A 61 -13.62 9.20 -5.90
C LYS A 61 -14.22 8.18 -6.89
N ILE A 62 -13.40 7.29 -7.43
CA ILE A 62 -13.81 6.13 -8.23
C ILE A 62 -13.37 4.86 -7.48
N SER A 63 -13.90 4.63 -6.28
CA SER A 63 -13.49 3.47 -5.46
C SER A 63 -14.60 2.47 -5.15
N ASP A 64 -15.85 2.64 -5.58
CA ASP A 64 -16.92 1.66 -5.27
C ASP A 64 -17.80 1.26 -6.46
N GLN A 65 -17.61 1.86 -7.64
CA GLN A 65 -18.27 1.40 -8.86
C GLN A 65 -17.23 0.67 -9.71
N GLY A 66 -17.19 -0.66 -9.58
CA GLY A 66 -16.50 -1.51 -10.54
C GLY A 66 -16.94 -1.19 -11.97
N CYS A 67 -16.12 -1.56 -12.95
CA CYS A 67 -16.43 -1.32 -14.35
C CYS A 67 -17.79 -1.92 -14.71
N ASN A 68 -18.75 -1.08 -15.10
CA ASN A 68 -20.13 -1.49 -15.40
C ASN A 68 -20.22 -2.63 -16.42
N THR A 69 -19.27 -2.69 -17.36
CA THR A 69 -19.13 -3.75 -18.37
C THR A 69 -17.64 -3.98 -18.65
N GLY A 70 -16.98 -4.84 -17.87
CA GLY A 70 -15.61 -5.26 -18.17
C GLY A 70 -14.71 -5.46 -16.96
N TYR A 71 -13.41 -5.45 -17.23
CA TYR A 71 -12.34 -5.66 -16.28
C TYR A 71 -11.72 -4.32 -15.84
N LEU A 72 -11.54 -4.14 -14.53
CA LEU A 72 -10.84 -2.99 -13.96
C LEU A 72 -9.35 -3.31 -13.83
N CYS A 73 -8.51 -2.62 -14.60
CA CYS A 73 -7.07 -2.73 -14.47
C CYS A 73 -6.63 -2.20 -13.09
N GLN A 74 -6.03 -3.05 -12.26
CA GLN A 74 -5.68 -2.65 -10.89
C GLN A 74 -4.68 -1.49 -10.83
N ASP A 75 -3.73 -1.45 -11.77
CA ASP A 75 -2.65 -0.46 -11.79
C ASP A 75 -3.08 0.89 -12.36
N THR A 76 -3.82 0.89 -13.46
CA THR A 76 -4.21 2.11 -14.17
C THR A 76 -5.62 2.58 -13.84
N LYS A 77 -6.38 1.79 -13.08
CA LYS A 77 -7.80 2.01 -12.76
C LYS A 77 -8.68 2.26 -14.00
N LYS A 78 -8.27 1.73 -15.15
CA LYS A 78 -9.01 1.84 -16.42
C LYS A 78 -9.92 0.63 -16.58
N CYS A 79 -11.12 0.90 -17.09
CA CYS A 79 -12.05 -0.14 -17.50
C CYS A 79 -11.74 -0.59 -18.93
N VAL A 80 -11.55 -1.88 -19.11
CA VAL A 80 -11.31 -2.52 -20.41
C VAL A 80 -12.22 -3.73 -20.58
N SER A 81 -12.43 -4.21 -21.80
CA SER A 81 -13.27 -5.38 -22.05
C SER A 81 -12.67 -6.66 -21.48
N GLU A 82 -11.34 -6.83 -21.62
CA GLU A 82 -10.60 -8.01 -21.19
C GLU A 82 -9.25 -7.61 -20.57
N PRO A 83 -8.68 -8.40 -19.65
CA PRO A 83 -7.39 -8.12 -19.00
C PRO A 83 -6.23 -7.85 -19.98
N LYS A 84 -6.23 -8.52 -21.14
CA LYS A 84 -5.21 -8.33 -22.18
C LYS A 84 -5.14 -6.91 -22.74
N TYR A 85 -6.20 -6.11 -22.60
CA TYR A 85 -6.25 -4.72 -23.05
C TYR A 85 -5.81 -3.72 -22.00
N CYS A 86 -5.49 -4.15 -20.77
CA CYS A 86 -5.01 -3.24 -19.74
C CYS A 86 -3.69 -2.58 -20.15
N PRO A 87 -3.59 -1.24 -20.17
CA PRO A 87 -2.32 -0.59 -20.42
C PRO A 87 -1.38 -0.76 -19.23
N CYS A 88 -0.07 -0.77 -19.49
CA CYS A 88 0.92 -0.71 -18.42
C CYS A 88 0.95 0.67 -17.78
N ARG A 89 1.42 0.75 -16.53
CA ARG A 89 1.47 1.99 -15.77
C ARG A 89 2.44 3.01 -16.39
N LEU A 90 3.58 2.54 -16.87
CA LEU A 90 4.59 3.35 -17.55
C LEU A 90 4.63 2.99 -19.03
N GLU A 91 4.91 3.98 -19.88
CA GLU A 91 5.09 3.76 -21.33
C GLU A 91 6.36 2.96 -21.66
N ALA A 92 7.35 2.97 -20.74
CA ALA A 92 8.57 2.19 -20.87
C ALA A 92 8.41 0.73 -20.42
N ASP A 93 7.27 0.37 -19.82
CA ASP A 93 7.00 -1.01 -19.43
C ASP A 93 6.48 -1.79 -20.63
N ILE A 94 6.86 -3.07 -20.72
CA ILE A 94 6.38 -3.99 -21.74
C ILE A 94 5.38 -4.96 -21.14
N LYS A 95 4.35 -5.31 -21.92
CA LYS A 95 3.34 -6.29 -21.52
C LYS A 95 3.77 -7.69 -21.95
N CYS A 96 3.83 -8.60 -21.00
CA CYS A 96 4.17 -10.00 -21.21
C CYS A 96 2.98 -10.91 -20.88
N GLN A 97 2.79 -11.94 -21.71
CA GLN A 97 1.82 -13.00 -21.45
C GLN A 97 2.45 -14.05 -20.54
N LEU A 98 1.73 -14.43 -19.49
CA LEU A 98 2.09 -15.48 -18.53
C LEU A 98 1.08 -16.62 -18.68
N GLY A 99 1.50 -17.75 -19.25
CA GLY A 99 0.59 -18.86 -19.54
C GLY A 99 -0.43 -18.51 -20.63
N GLU A 100 -1.64 -19.07 -20.54
CA GLU A 100 -2.66 -18.92 -21.59
C GLU A 100 -3.43 -17.59 -21.48
N ASP A 101 -3.86 -17.20 -20.27
CA ASP A 101 -4.83 -16.09 -20.09
C ASP A 101 -4.34 -14.94 -19.19
N TRP A 102 -3.12 -15.02 -18.64
CA TRP A 102 -2.61 -13.99 -17.72
C TRP A 102 -1.62 -13.04 -18.40
N TYR A 103 -1.63 -11.78 -17.99
CA TYR A 103 -0.74 -10.75 -18.52
C TYR A 103 -0.15 -9.93 -17.37
N THR A 104 1.13 -9.58 -17.50
CA THR A 104 1.81 -8.72 -16.54
C THR A 104 2.62 -7.64 -17.28
N CYS A 105 2.89 -6.54 -16.59
CA CYS A 105 3.76 -5.49 -17.07
C CYS A 105 5.12 -5.61 -16.38
N ILE A 106 6.18 -5.68 -17.18
CA ILE A 106 7.56 -5.71 -16.70
C ILE A 106 8.30 -4.50 -17.24
N ARG A 107 9.43 -4.13 -16.62
CA ARG A 107 10.23 -3.01 -17.13
C ARG A 107 10.79 -3.33 -18.51
N GLY A 108 10.86 -2.33 -19.39
CA GLY A 108 11.29 -2.53 -20.79
C GLY A 108 12.75 -2.97 -20.98
N ASP A 109 13.57 -2.98 -19.92
CA ASP A 109 14.91 -3.57 -19.91
C ASP A 109 14.90 -5.09 -19.65
N GLN A 110 13.76 -5.66 -19.28
CA GLN A 110 13.57 -7.08 -19.03
C GLN A 110 12.93 -7.78 -20.25
N ARG A 111 13.03 -9.11 -20.32
CA ARG A 111 12.47 -9.92 -21.41
C ARG A 111 11.39 -10.85 -20.89
N CYS A 112 10.29 -10.99 -21.62
CA CYS A 112 9.18 -11.86 -21.23
C CYS A 112 9.61 -13.33 -21.02
N ASP A 113 10.59 -13.81 -21.80
CA ASP A 113 11.10 -15.19 -21.73
C ASP A 113 11.66 -15.56 -20.35
N GLN A 114 12.15 -14.58 -19.59
CA GLN A 114 12.71 -14.79 -18.25
C GLN A 114 11.64 -15.07 -17.20
N MET A 115 10.37 -14.75 -17.47
CA MET A 115 9.25 -14.90 -16.54
C MET A 115 8.49 -16.23 -16.71
N VAL A 116 8.69 -16.94 -17.82
CA VAL A 116 7.97 -18.18 -18.15
C VAL A 116 8.67 -19.43 -17.58
N GLY A 117 9.88 -19.29 -17.02
CA GLY A 117 10.73 -20.40 -16.60
C GLY A 117 10.63 -20.87 -15.14
N GLU A 118 9.76 -20.29 -14.30
CA GLU A 118 9.68 -20.61 -12.86
C GLU A 118 8.27 -21.03 -12.37
N LEU A 119 7.49 -21.72 -13.22
CA LEU A 119 6.22 -22.36 -12.83
C LEU A 119 6.27 -23.88 -13.00
#